data_AF-A0A7Y9BIX9-F1
#
_entry.id   AF-A0A7Y9BIX9-F1
#
_cell.length_a   1.000
_cell.length_b   1.000
_cell.length_c   1.000
_cell.angle_alpha   90.00
_cell.angle_beta   90.00
_cell.angle_gamma   90.00
#
_symmetry.space_group_name_H-M   'P 1'
#
loop_
_entity.id
_entity.type
_entity.pdbx_description
1 polymer ?
#
loop_
_entity_poly.entity_id
_entity_poly.type
_entity_poly.pdbx_seq_one_letter_code
_entity_poly.pdbx_strand_id
1 'polypeptide(L)'
;MAVVKSVKIDGENIYIFNSAIYIFESHLGYTLELDLLVSEVTERKYKKEQNLIIEIELENGRLIDSIMHLKSLSGGLPQLNLFCDLNDIDEFGDLDRVNESSSWFPNVEEGVTLEEIRKVEMPNENISLKVNLPINQVEWLKKQKKSSLNEMLQEFITEYWKKQE
;
A
#
# COMPACT_ATOMS: atom_id res chain seq x y z
N MET A 1 12.91 18.55 -1.03
CA MET A 1 12.21 17.32 -0.63
C MET A 1 12.93 16.64 0.51
N ALA A 2 12.33 16.70 1.68
CA ALA A 2 12.62 15.74 2.72
C ALA A 2 12.30 14.34 2.18
N VAL A 3 13.27 13.44 2.30
CA VAL A 3 13.13 12.06 1.85
C VAL A 3 12.68 11.23 3.03
N VAL A 4 11.59 10.49 2.86
CA VAL A 4 11.11 9.54 3.86
C VAL A 4 12.02 8.30 3.80
N LYS A 5 12.62 7.96 4.93
CA LYS A 5 13.50 6.80 5.06
C LYS A 5 12.73 5.55 5.45
N SER A 6 11.77 5.68 6.36
CA SER A 6 10.89 4.58 6.76
C SER A 6 9.60 5.10 7.38
N VAL A 7 8.55 4.28 7.30
CA VAL A 7 7.26 4.55 7.95
C VAL A 7 6.83 3.33 8.74
N LYS A 8 6.29 3.57 9.93
CA LYS A 8 5.49 2.58 10.65
C LYS A 8 4.04 3.00 10.71
N ILE A 9 3.17 2.02 10.54
CA ILE A 9 1.73 2.16 10.70
C ILE A 9 1.28 1.27 11.84
N ASP A 10 0.75 1.86 12.90
CA ASP A 10 0.34 1.19 14.14
C ASP A 10 1.47 0.34 14.76
N GLY A 11 2.69 0.85 14.69
CA GLY A 11 3.90 0.19 15.21
C GLY A 11 4.50 -0.88 14.29
N GLU A 12 3.90 -1.17 13.14
CA GLU A 12 4.43 -2.12 12.15
C GLU A 12 5.19 -1.40 11.02
N ASN A 13 6.40 -1.86 10.70
CA ASN A 13 7.13 -1.36 9.53
C ASN A 13 6.44 -1.81 8.25
N ILE A 14 6.27 -0.89 7.31
CA ILE A 14 5.77 -1.17 5.97
C ILE A 14 6.89 -1.03 4.93
N TYR A 15 6.79 -1.81 3.85
CA TYR A 15 7.66 -1.64 2.70
C TYR A 15 7.11 -0.52 1.81
N ILE A 16 7.97 0.43 1.46
CA ILE A 16 7.63 1.62 0.69
C ILE A 16 8.40 1.56 -0.63
N PHE A 17 7.69 1.61 -1.74
CA PHE A 17 8.30 1.66 -3.08
C PHE A 17 8.72 3.08 -3.44
N ASN A 18 7.90 4.04 -3.05
CA ASN A 18 8.14 5.47 -3.20
C ASN A 18 7.26 6.24 -2.21
N SER A 19 7.62 7.48 -1.93
CA SER A 19 6.91 8.30 -0.96
C SER A 19 7.15 9.77 -1.17
N ALA A 20 6.18 10.58 -0.78
CA ALA A 20 6.32 12.02 -0.70
C ALA A 20 5.71 12.53 0.61
N ILE A 21 6.41 13.44 1.26
CA ILE A 21 5.93 14.15 2.44
C ILE A 21 6.02 15.65 2.18
N TYR A 22 4.94 16.37 2.42
CA TYR A 22 4.84 17.78 2.09
C TYR A 22 3.74 18.47 2.92
N ILE A 23 3.77 19.79 2.94
CA ILE A 23 2.70 20.60 3.54
C ILE A 23 1.78 21.07 2.42
N PHE A 24 0.49 20.80 2.55
CA PHE A 24 -0.53 21.33 1.66
C PHE A 24 -1.20 22.56 2.30
N GLU A 25 -1.14 23.68 1.59
CA GLU A 25 -1.79 24.93 1.99
C GLU A 25 -3.12 25.09 1.26
N SER A 26 -4.19 25.20 2.04
CA SER A 26 -5.54 25.48 1.58
C SER A 26 -6.07 26.79 2.19
N HIS A 27 -7.21 27.25 1.68
CA HIS A 27 -7.92 28.39 2.26
C HIS A 27 -8.44 28.15 3.69
N LEU A 28 -8.47 26.89 4.15
CA LEU A 28 -8.93 26.50 5.49
C LEU A 28 -7.79 26.31 6.50
N GLY A 29 -6.54 26.28 6.04
CA GLY A 29 -5.37 25.98 6.87
C GLY A 29 -4.36 25.10 6.17
N TYR A 30 -3.46 24.52 6.96
CA TYR A 30 -2.35 23.69 6.50
C TYR A 30 -2.54 22.24 6.93
N THR A 31 -2.24 21.31 6.03
CA THR A 31 -2.18 19.88 6.35
C THR A 31 -0.78 19.33 6.08
N LEU A 32 -0.34 18.39 6.91
CA LEU A 32 0.79 17.53 6.59
C LEU A 32 0.25 16.39 5.75
N GLU A 33 0.79 16.21 4.56
CA GLU A 33 0.43 15.14 3.63
C GLU A 33 1.59 14.13 3.53
N LEU A 34 1.23 12.86 3.51
CA LEU A 34 2.15 11.75 3.31
C LEU A 34 1.53 10.79 2.29
N ASP A 35 2.07 10.79 1.09
CA ASP A 35 1.70 9.86 0.03
C ASP A 35 2.71 8.71 0.02
N LEU A 36 2.20 7.48 0.08
CA LEU A 36 3.01 6.26 0.11
C LEU A 36 2.60 5.32 -1.01
N LEU A 37 3.53 4.94 -1.86
CA LEU A 37 3.38 3.82 -2.78
C LEU A 37 3.76 2.53 -2.05
N VAL A 38 2.80 1.62 -1.88
CA VAL A 38 2.92 0.42 -1.05
C VAL A 38 2.50 -0.84 -1.82
N SER A 39 2.54 -2.02 -1.20
CA SER A 39 2.04 -3.23 -1.85
C SER A 39 0.51 -3.26 -1.88
N GLU A 40 -0.08 -4.05 -2.79
CA GLU A 40 -1.52 -4.31 -2.77
C GLU A 40 -1.99 -4.95 -1.46
N VAL A 41 -1.12 -5.70 -0.76
CA VAL A 41 -1.46 -6.31 0.53
C VAL A 41 -1.52 -5.24 1.62
N THR A 42 -0.53 -4.35 1.69
CA THR A 42 -0.49 -3.22 2.63
C THR A 42 -1.67 -2.27 2.38
N GLU A 43 -1.93 -1.90 1.12
CA GLU A 43 -3.07 -1.07 0.75
C GLU A 43 -4.39 -1.70 1.21
N ARG A 44 -4.61 -3.00 0.94
CA ARG A 44 -5.81 -3.73 1.38
C ARG A 44 -5.95 -3.81 2.90
N LYS A 45 -4.84 -3.89 3.64
CA LYS A 45 -4.82 -3.96 5.10
C LYS A 45 -5.33 -2.66 5.71
N TYR A 46 -4.83 -1.52 5.24
CA TYR A 46 -5.07 -0.23 5.90
C TYR A 46 -6.18 0.61 5.25
N LYS A 47 -6.60 0.32 4.01
CA LYS A 47 -7.59 1.16 3.29
C LYS A 47 -8.98 1.29 3.90
N LYS A 48 -9.30 0.48 4.91
CA LYS A 48 -10.59 0.52 5.62
C LYS A 48 -10.51 1.29 6.93
N GLU A 49 -9.32 1.61 7.38
CA GLU A 49 -9.09 2.33 8.62
C GLU A 49 -9.23 3.83 8.37
N GLN A 50 -9.87 4.54 9.31
CA GLN A 50 -10.07 5.98 9.21
C GLN A 50 -8.90 6.77 9.79
N ASN A 51 -8.32 6.26 10.87
CA ASN A 51 -7.25 6.92 11.63
C ASN A 51 -6.14 5.89 11.84
N LEU A 52 -4.90 6.30 11.56
CA LEU A 52 -3.73 5.46 11.69
C LEU A 52 -2.67 6.19 12.51
N ILE A 53 -1.98 5.46 13.40
CA ILE A 53 -0.82 6.01 14.11
C ILE A 53 0.38 5.85 13.18
N ILE A 54 0.94 6.96 12.72
CA ILE A 54 2.02 7.01 11.76
C ILE A 54 3.30 7.51 12.46
N GLU A 55 4.36 6.72 12.35
CA GLU A 55 5.72 7.11 12.73
C GLU A 55 6.55 7.26 11.44
N ILE A 56 7.03 8.45 11.13
CA ILE A 56 7.83 8.74 9.94
C ILE A 56 9.26 9.03 10.37
N GLU A 57 10.23 8.30 9.82
CA GLU A 57 11.64 8.66 9.91
C GLU A 57 12.07 9.29 8.58
N LEU A 58 12.57 10.52 8.64
CA LEU A 58 13.17 11.21 7.50
C LEU A 58 14.67 10.88 7.39
N GLU A 59 15.25 11.01 6.19
CA GLU A 59 16.69 10.75 5.99
C GLU A 59 17.62 11.64 6.83
N ASN A 60 17.15 12.83 7.22
CA ASN A 60 17.88 13.72 8.13
C ASN A 60 17.84 13.25 9.60
N GLY A 61 17.19 12.12 9.89
CA GLY A 61 17.05 11.54 11.22
C GLY A 61 15.91 12.12 12.05
N ARG A 62 15.13 13.07 11.49
CA ARG A 62 13.94 13.61 12.15
C ARG A 62 12.86 12.53 12.20
N LEU A 63 12.21 12.43 13.36
CA LEU A 63 11.04 11.60 13.59
C LEU A 63 9.80 12.47 13.64
N ILE A 64 8.74 12.04 12.96
CA ILE A 64 7.42 12.67 13.00
C ILE A 64 6.42 11.59 13.41
N ASP A 65 5.81 11.78 14.57
CA ASP A 65 4.77 10.90 15.09
C ASP A 65 3.43 11.64 15.04
N SER A 66 2.45 11.08 14.34
CA SER A 66 1.15 11.72 14.19
C SER A 66 0.03 10.71 14.00
N ILE A 67 -1.19 11.13 14.35
CA ILE A 67 -2.40 10.41 13.98
C ILE A 67 -2.86 11.01 12.65
N MET A 68 -2.78 10.21 11.58
CA MET A 68 -3.15 10.67 10.24
C MET A 68 -4.43 9.98 9.77
N HIS A 69 -5.18 10.71 8.95
CA HIS A 69 -6.39 10.27 8.30
C HIS A 69 -6.10 9.77 6.90
N LEU A 70 -6.76 8.70 6.47
CA LEU A 70 -6.58 8.16 5.12
C LEU A 70 -7.53 8.84 4.12
N LYS A 71 -6.97 9.37 3.02
CA LYS A 71 -7.71 9.79 1.83
C LYS A 71 -7.92 8.60 0.90
N SER A 72 -9.18 8.32 0.57
CA SER A 72 -9.51 7.34 -0.46
C SER A 72 -9.40 7.98 -1.84
N LEU A 73 -8.27 7.77 -2.52
CA LEU A 73 -8.17 7.99 -3.96
C LEU A 73 -8.54 6.71 -4.70
N SER A 74 -9.21 6.86 -5.84
CA SER A 74 -9.60 5.72 -6.69
C SER A 74 -8.80 5.72 -7.98
N GLY A 75 -8.28 4.56 -8.34
CA GLY A 75 -7.40 4.39 -9.50
C GLY A 75 -5.92 4.53 -9.15
N GLY A 76 -5.06 4.16 -10.10
CA GLY A 76 -3.60 4.19 -9.93
C GLY A 76 -3.00 2.90 -9.36
N LEU A 77 -1.74 3.00 -8.97
CA LEU A 77 -1.02 1.96 -8.23
C LEU A 77 -1.47 1.92 -6.75
N PRO A 78 -1.25 0.81 -6.03
CA PRO A 78 -1.58 0.71 -4.61
C PRO A 78 -0.89 1.80 -3.76
N GLN A 79 -1.68 2.70 -3.21
CA GLN A 79 -1.18 3.86 -2.45
C GLN A 79 -1.95 4.08 -1.15
N LEU A 80 -1.28 4.68 -0.16
CA LEU A 80 -1.87 5.20 1.07
C LEU A 80 -1.58 6.70 1.14
N ASN A 81 -2.63 7.51 1.08
CA ASN A 81 -2.50 8.96 1.09
C ASN A 81 -3.04 9.45 2.42
N LEU A 82 -2.14 9.92 3.26
CA LEU A 82 -2.38 10.20 4.67
C LEU A 82 -2.27 11.69 4.93
N PHE A 83 -3.13 12.23 5.77
CA PHE A 83 -3.08 13.64 6.13
C PHE A 83 -3.44 13.92 7.58
N CYS A 84 -2.89 14.99 8.14
CA CYS A 84 -3.36 15.55 9.41
C CYS A 84 -3.28 17.08 9.39
N ASP A 85 -4.15 17.72 10.17
CA ASP A 85 -4.16 19.18 10.29
C ASP A 85 -2.95 19.68 11.09
N LEU A 86 -2.32 20.74 10.62
CA LEU A 86 -1.20 21.39 11.28
C LEU A 86 -1.65 22.66 12.00
N ASN A 87 -1.31 22.76 13.29
CA ASN A 87 -1.53 23.98 14.09
C ASN A 87 -0.35 24.95 14.01
N ASP A 88 0.87 24.43 13.81
CA ASP A 88 2.09 25.22 13.67
C ASP A 88 2.93 24.68 12.49
N ILE A 89 3.13 25.53 11.49
CA ILE A 89 3.87 25.20 10.27
C ILE A 89 5.38 25.40 10.41
N ASP A 90 5.81 26.16 11.42
CA ASP A 90 7.22 26.51 11.61
C ASP A 90 8.02 25.31 12.09
N GLU A 91 7.35 24.35 12.76
CA GLU A 91 7.93 23.06 13.11
C GLU A 91 8.33 22.23 11.88
N PHE A 92 7.76 22.48 10.70
CA PHE A 92 7.95 21.67 9.49
C PHE A 92 8.66 22.43 8.36
N GLY A 93 9.51 23.40 8.71
CA GLY A 93 10.18 24.28 7.74
C GLY A 93 11.13 23.58 6.74
N ASP A 94 11.48 22.32 6.95
CA ASP A 94 12.26 21.47 6.05
C ASP A 94 11.41 20.73 4.99
N LEU A 95 10.09 20.80 5.10
CA LEU A 95 9.15 20.20 4.14
C LEU A 95 8.76 21.19 3.04
N ASP A 96 8.59 20.65 1.83
CA ASP A 96 8.12 21.44 0.70
C ASP A 96 6.65 21.83 0.92
N ARG A 97 6.30 23.05 0.49
CA ARG A 97 4.95 23.61 0.60
C ARG A 97 4.31 23.68 -0.77
N VAL A 98 3.11 23.13 -0.91
CA VAL A 98 2.34 23.14 -2.15
C VAL A 98 0.91 23.59 -1.88
N ASN A 99 0.24 24.11 -2.90
CA ASN A 99 -1.15 24.56 -2.87
C ASN A 99 -1.86 24.21 -4.17
N GLU A 100 -3.16 24.49 -4.26
CA GLU A 100 -3.98 24.20 -5.45
C GLU A 100 -3.46 24.82 -6.76
N SER A 101 -2.70 25.91 -6.67
CA SER A 101 -2.12 26.62 -7.83
C SER A 101 -0.69 26.21 -8.15
N SER A 102 -0.13 25.27 -7.39
CA SER A 102 1.27 24.86 -7.55
C SER A 102 1.45 24.11 -8.87
N SER A 103 2.46 24.54 -9.64
CA SER A 103 2.84 23.93 -10.92
C SER A 103 3.44 22.53 -10.78
N TRP A 104 3.72 22.12 -9.55
CA TRP A 104 4.37 20.88 -9.21
C TRP A 104 3.63 20.23 -8.06
N PHE A 105 3.26 18.96 -8.26
CA PHE A 105 2.75 18.06 -7.25
C PHE A 105 3.64 16.81 -7.26
N PRO A 106 3.96 16.24 -6.09
CA PRO A 106 4.70 14.99 -6.04
C PRO A 106 3.91 13.87 -6.73
N ASN A 107 4.59 13.06 -7.53
CA ASN A 107 4.03 11.87 -8.17
C ASN A 107 4.77 10.63 -7.67
N VAL A 108 4.19 9.95 -6.68
CA VAL A 108 4.80 8.75 -6.09
C VAL A 108 4.77 7.54 -7.03
N GLU A 109 3.93 7.54 -8.07
CA GLU A 109 3.86 6.45 -9.05
C GLU A 109 4.96 6.53 -10.12
N GLU A 110 5.67 7.66 -10.22
CA GLU A 110 6.65 7.87 -11.27
C GLU A 110 7.79 6.85 -11.19
N GLY A 111 7.97 6.10 -12.27
CA GLY A 111 9.06 5.14 -12.41
C GLY A 111 8.84 3.78 -11.74
N VAL A 112 7.67 3.50 -11.18
CA VAL A 112 7.33 2.20 -10.57
C VAL A 112 6.23 1.51 -11.37
N THR A 113 6.37 0.20 -11.61
CA THR A 113 5.31 -0.60 -12.25
C THR A 113 4.63 -1.58 -11.29
N LEU A 114 3.41 -1.99 -11.63
CA LEU A 114 2.66 -2.97 -10.86
C LEU A 114 3.38 -4.33 -10.79
N GLU A 115 4.10 -4.71 -11.85
CA GLU A 115 4.90 -5.94 -11.87
C GLU A 115 6.05 -5.88 -10.86
N GLU A 116 6.67 -4.71 -10.66
CA GLU A 116 7.72 -4.54 -9.65
C GLU A 116 7.18 -4.65 -8.24
N ILE A 117 5.98 -4.09 -8.00
CA ILE A 117 5.29 -4.21 -6.71
C ILE A 117 5.01 -5.69 -6.39
N ARG A 118 4.46 -6.44 -7.34
CA ARG A 118 4.11 -7.85 -7.17
C ARG A 118 5.30 -8.79 -7.03
N LYS A 119 6.51 -8.37 -7.43
CA LYS A 119 7.75 -9.14 -7.17
C LYS A 119 8.12 -9.13 -5.69
N VAL A 120 7.82 -8.05 -4.98
CA VAL A 120 8.08 -7.94 -3.54
C VAL A 120 6.98 -8.66 -2.77
N GLU A 121 5.72 -8.39 -3.10
CA GLU A 121 4.58 -9.00 -2.41
C GLU A 121 3.41 -9.24 -3.36
N MET A 122 3.13 -10.51 -3.66
CA MET A 122 2.02 -10.90 -4.53
C MET A 122 0.73 -11.11 -3.70
N PRO A 123 -0.35 -10.36 -3.97
CA PRO A 123 -1.60 -10.53 -3.24
C PRO A 123 -2.27 -11.87 -3.60
N ASN A 124 -2.82 -12.54 -2.59
CA ASN A 124 -3.67 -13.71 -2.80
C ASN A 124 -5.13 -13.30 -2.97
N GLU A 125 -5.82 -13.90 -3.93
CA GLU A 125 -7.26 -13.70 -4.14
C GLU A 125 -8.03 -15.02 -4.13
N ASN A 126 -9.23 -14.97 -3.56
CA ASN A 126 -10.12 -16.11 -3.57
C ASN A 126 -10.95 -16.10 -4.86
N ILE A 127 -10.89 -17.17 -5.63
CA ILE A 127 -11.76 -17.41 -6.78
C ILE A 127 -12.68 -18.59 -6.50
N SER A 128 -13.89 -18.57 -7.08
CA SER A 128 -14.82 -19.69 -7.02
C SER A 128 -14.85 -20.41 -8.36
N LEU A 129 -14.50 -21.69 -8.35
CA LEU A 129 -14.41 -22.53 -9.55
C LEU A 129 -15.45 -23.66 -9.48
N LYS A 130 -16.18 -23.85 -10.58
CA LYS A 130 -17.07 -25.01 -10.76
C LYS A 130 -16.39 -25.99 -11.71
N VAL A 131 -16.06 -27.17 -11.21
CA VAL A 131 -15.39 -28.23 -11.98
C VAL A 131 -16.28 -29.48 -12.05
N ASN A 132 -16.22 -30.19 -13.18
CA ASN A 132 -16.91 -31.46 -13.37
C ASN A 132 -15.87 -32.59 -13.30
N LEU A 133 -15.96 -33.43 -12.27
CA LEU A 133 -14.96 -34.46 -11.97
C LEU A 133 -15.60 -35.84 -11.73
N PRO A 134 -14.88 -36.94 -12.01
CA PRO A 134 -15.27 -38.29 -11.59
C PRO A 134 -15.57 -38.38 -10.09
N ILE A 135 -16.55 -39.23 -9.72
CA ILE A 135 -17.09 -39.29 -8.35
C ILE A 135 -16.02 -39.63 -7.30
N ASN A 136 -15.09 -40.52 -7.62
CA ASN A 136 -13.98 -40.90 -6.73
C ASN A 136 -13.04 -39.72 -6.43
N GLN A 137 -12.82 -38.82 -7.40
CA GLN A 137 -12.02 -37.61 -7.19
C GLN A 137 -12.78 -36.60 -6.32
N VAL A 138 -14.09 -36.45 -6.52
CA VAL A 138 -14.93 -35.59 -5.68
C VAL A 138 -14.92 -36.06 -4.22
N GLU A 139 -15.04 -37.37 -4.00
CA GLU A 139 -14.98 -37.96 -2.66
C GLU A 139 -13.62 -37.77 -1.99
N TRP A 140 -12.53 -37.88 -2.75
CA TRP A 140 -11.19 -37.62 -2.24
C TRP A 140 -10.99 -36.15 -1.88
N LEU A 141 -11.39 -35.21 -2.76
CA LEU A 141 -11.29 -33.76 -2.53
C LEU A 141 -12.04 -33.32 -1.26
N LYS A 142 -13.24 -33.86 -1.02
CA LYS A 142 -14.05 -33.56 0.17
C LYS A 142 -13.39 -33.97 1.49
N LYS A 143 -12.40 -34.86 1.46
CA LYS A 143 -11.66 -35.32 2.65
C LYS A 143 -10.41 -34.48 2.94
N GLN A 144 -10.01 -33.59 2.04
CA GLN A 144 -8.80 -32.78 2.19
C GLN A 144 -9.06 -31.48 2.95
N LYS A 145 -8.02 -30.98 3.61
CA LYS A 145 -8.05 -29.65 4.25
C LYS A 145 -7.99 -28.56 3.18
N LYS A 146 -8.69 -27.45 3.42
CA LYS A 146 -8.71 -26.29 2.50
C LYS A 146 -7.30 -25.75 2.20
N SER A 147 -6.42 -25.66 3.19
CA SER A 147 -5.04 -25.18 2.99
C SER A 147 -4.27 -26.07 2.02
N SER A 148 -4.33 -27.40 2.20
CA SER A 148 -3.66 -28.35 1.32
C SER A 148 -4.23 -28.35 -0.10
N LEU A 149 -5.55 -28.16 -0.26
CA LEU A 149 -6.16 -28.00 -1.58
C LEU A 149 -5.69 -26.71 -2.28
N ASN A 150 -5.57 -25.62 -1.54
CA ASN A 150 -5.07 -24.36 -2.09
C ASN A 150 -3.62 -24.50 -2.56
N GLU A 151 -2.74 -25.08 -1.73
CA GLU A 151 -1.34 -25.35 -2.09
C GLU A 151 -1.26 -26.25 -3.33
N MET A 152 -1.98 -27.38 -3.34
CA MET A 152 -2.02 -28.30 -4.47
C MET A 152 -2.48 -27.61 -5.77
N LEU A 153 -3.52 -26.76 -5.70
CA LEU A 153 -4.00 -26.02 -6.87
C LEU A 153 -2.99 -24.96 -7.33
N GLN A 154 -2.34 -24.26 -6.42
CA GLN A 154 -1.29 -23.28 -6.75
C GLN A 154 -0.11 -23.95 -7.46
N GLU A 155 0.38 -25.07 -6.93
CA GLU A 155 1.44 -25.86 -7.56
C GLU A 155 1.01 -26.37 -8.93
N PHE A 156 -0.18 -26.97 -9.03
CA PHE A 156 -0.71 -27.47 -10.30
C PHE A 156 -0.82 -26.39 -11.37
N ILE A 157 -1.36 -25.21 -11.03
CA ILE A 157 -1.47 -24.08 -11.96
C ILE A 157 -0.09 -23.62 -12.40
N THR A 158 0.85 -23.48 -11.45
CA THR A 158 2.22 -23.04 -11.73
C THR A 158 2.95 -24.01 -12.68
N GLU A 159 2.86 -25.31 -12.43
CA GLU A 159 3.46 -26.32 -13.29
C GLU A 159 2.82 -26.38 -14.68
N TYR A 160 1.49 -26.27 -14.74
CA TYR A 160 0.76 -26.32 -16.00
C TYR A 160 1.07 -25.11 -16.88
N TRP A 161 1.15 -23.92 -16.27
CA TRP A 161 1.53 -22.68 -16.97
C TRP A 161 2.94 -22.79 -17.56
N LYS A 162 3.92 -23.24 -16.77
CA LYS A 162 5.31 -23.43 -17.23
C LYS A 162 5.47 -24.40 -18.38
N LYS A 163 4.53 -25.33 -18.58
CA LYS A 163 4.54 -26.29 -19.71
C LYS A 163 3.96 -25.72 -21.00
N GLN A 164 3.25 -24.58 -20.92
CA GLN A 164 2.63 -23.91 -22.06
C GLN A 164 3.50 -22.78 -22.62
N GLU A 165 4.51 -22.34 -21.85
CA GLU A 165 5.60 -21.46 -22.30
C GLU A 165 6.74 -22.27 -22.94
#